data_AF-F9EQX3-F1
#
_entry.id   AF-F9EQX3-F1
#
_cell.length_a   1.000
_cell.length_b   1.000
_cell.length_c   1.000
_cell.angle_alpha   90.00
_cell.angle_beta   90.00
_cell.angle_gamma   90.00
#
_symmetry.space_group_name_H-M   'P 1'
#
loop_
_entity.id
_entity.type
_entity.pdbx_description
1 polymer ?
#
loop_
_entity_poly.entity_id
_entity_poly.type
_entity_poly.pdbx_seq_one_letter_code
_entity_poly.pdbx_strand_id
1 'polypeptide(L)' 'NKTLFINGNNVAYNTIGKDFYAVSYIENNKIHYKKVIYNKDENSYAVFEATYLPKDKKFMDSIVNEMVKSFKII' A
#
# COMPACT_ATOMS: atom_id res chain seq x y z
N ASN A 1 10.61 -13.31 -0.12
CA ASN A 1 10.39 -11.96 0.48
C ASN A 1 9.17 -11.87 1.41
N LYS A 2 8.59 -12.99 1.90
CA LYS A 2 7.44 -12.96 2.84
C LYS A 2 7.83 -12.62 4.28
N THR A 3 9.11 -12.75 4.62
CA THR A 3 9.68 -12.64 5.98
C THR A 3 9.77 -11.21 6.52
N LEU A 4 9.51 -10.19 5.70
CA LEU A 4 9.61 -8.76 6.08
C LEU A 4 8.29 -8.16 6.57
N PHE A 5 7.18 -8.92 6.54
CA PHE A 5 5.87 -8.44 6.92
C PHE A 5 5.35 -9.26 8.11
N ILE A 6 4.94 -8.58 9.19
CA ILE A 6 4.33 -9.19 10.38
C ILE A 6 3.13 -10.09 9.97
N ASN A 7 2.45 -9.73 8.88
CA ASN A 7 1.33 -10.47 8.29
C ASN A 7 1.71 -11.19 6.98
N GLY A 8 2.95 -11.67 6.84
CA GLY A 8 3.52 -12.21 5.58
C GLY A 8 2.71 -13.33 4.89
N ASN A 9 1.87 -14.05 5.63
CA ASN A 9 0.95 -15.07 5.07
C ASN A 9 -0.30 -14.48 4.43
N ASN A 10 -0.66 -13.24 4.78
CA ASN A 10 -1.87 -12.56 4.32
C ASN A 10 -1.58 -11.45 3.29
N VAL A 11 -0.32 -11.32 2.85
CA VAL A 11 0.08 -10.35 1.82
C VAL A 11 -0.47 -10.81 0.46
N ALA A 12 -1.32 -9.98 -0.14
CA ALA A 12 -1.87 -10.18 -1.47
C ALA A 12 -1.01 -9.51 -2.56
N TYR A 13 -0.32 -8.43 -2.22
CA TYR A 13 0.56 -7.68 -3.12
C TYR A 13 1.65 -6.96 -2.31
N ASN A 14 2.86 -6.90 -2.85
CA ASN A 14 3.90 -6.05 -2.30
C ASN A 14 4.90 -5.61 -3.38
N THR A 15 5.44 -4.40 -3.21
CA THR A 15 6.54 -3.87 -4.01
C THR A 15 7.42 -2.99 -3.14
N ILE A 16 8.73 -2.98 -3.42
CA ILE A 16 9.73 -2.19 -2.70
C ILE A 16 10.60 -1.51 -3.75
N GLY A 17 10.64 -0.18 -3.71
CA GLY A 17 11.54 0.66 -4.49
C GLY A 17 12.69 1.19 -3.65
N LYS A 18 13.47 2.12 -4.22
CA LYS A 18 14.63 2.73 -3.55
C LYS A 18 14.24 3.59 -2.35
N ASP A 19 13.11 4.27 -2.47
CA ASP A 19 12.61 5.33 -1.59
C ASP A 19 11.13 5.13 -1.23
N PHE A 20 10.50 4.04 -1.69
CA PHE A 20 9.11 3.73 -1.38
C PHE A 20 8.88 2.25 -1.16
N TYR A 21 7.79 1.92 -0.49
CA TYR A 21 7.20 0.59 -0.53
C TYR A 21 5.68 0.68 -0.65
N ALA A 22 5.08 -0.38 -1.19
CA ALA A 22 3.66 -0.59 -1.10
C ALA A 22 3.34 -2.03 -0.73
N VAL A 23 2.29 -2.22 0.05
CA VAL A 23 1.82 -3.53 0.49
C VAL A 23 0.31 -3.54 0.52
N SER A 24 -0.27 -4.68 0.17
CA SER A 24 -1.67 -4.97 0.42
C SER A 24 -1.80 -6.33 1.10
N TYR A 25 -2.67 -6.40 2.10
CA TYR A 25 -2.95 -7.61 2.85
C TYR A 25 -4.42 -7.68 3.27
N ILE A 26 -4.87 -8.90 3.56
CA ILE A 26 -6.23 -9.14 4.05
C ILE A 26 -6.17 -9.45 5.55
N GLU A 27 -6.95 -8.73 6.35
CA GLU A 27 -7.05 -8.94 7.79
C GLU A 27 -8.50 -8.69 8.22
N ASN A 28 -9.06 -9.56 9.07
CA ASN A 28 -10.42 -9.41 9.59
C ASN A 28 -11.49 -9.11 8.50
N ASN A 29 -11.41 -9.82 7.37
CA ASN A 29 -12.27 -9.64 6.20
C ASN A 29 -12.26 -8.20 5.63
N LYS A 30 -11.12 -7.52 5.72
CA LYS A 30 -10.84 -6.22 5.11
C LYS A 30 -9.57 -6.30 4.28
N ILE A 31 -9.57 -5.61 3.15
CA ILE A 31 -8.37 -5.39 2.35
C ILE A 31 -7.74 -4.10 2.85
N HIS A 32 -6.48 -4.18 3.23
CA HIS A 32 -5.65 -3.05 3.60
C HIS A 32 -4.66 -2.80 2.46
N TYR A 33 -4.50 -1.54 2.07
CA TYR A 33 -3.46 -1.08 1.17
C TYR A 33 -2.68 0.04 1.85
N LYS A 34 -1.35 -0.03 1.80
CA LYS A 34 -0.46 0.99 2.32
C LYS A 34 0.65 1.26 1.30
N LYS A 35 0.88 2.52 0.99
CA LYS A 35 2.07 2.99 0.27
C LYS A 35 2.76 4.05 1.11
N VAL A 36 4.07 3.92 1.26
CA VAL A 36 4.90 4.90 1.95
C VAL A 36 6.01 5.34 1.00
N ILE A 37 6.22 6.64 0.91
CA ILE A 37 7.33 7.26 0.17
C ILE A 37 8.16 8.05 1.18
N TYR A 38 9.47 7.90 1.14
CA TYR A 38 10.43 8.60 1.97
C TYR A 38 11.20 9.62 1.14
N ASN A 39 11.09 10.89 1.51
CA ASN A 39 11.91 11.97 0.95
C ASN A 39 13.15 12.13 1.83
N LYS A 40 14.33 11.82 1.27
CA LYS A 40 15.61 11.93 1.98
C LYS A 40 16.04 13.37 2.20
N ASP A 41 15.73 14.25 1.25
CA ASP A 41 16.21 15.64 1.26
C ASP A 41 15.53 16.45 2.36
N GLU A 42 14.24 16.19 2.57
CA GLU A 42 13.44 16.80 3.64
C GLU A 42 13.39 15.95 4.93
N ASN A 43 13.99 14.76 4.91
CA ASN A 43 13.86 13.74 5.95
C ASN A 43 12.39 13.51 6.38
N SER A 44 11.50 13.44 5.40
CA SER A 44 10.05 13.39 5.60
C SER A 44 9.46 12.13 4.94
N TYR A 45 8.26 11.73 5.36
CA TYR A 45 7.55 10.62 4.73
C TYR A 45 6.10 10.99 4.39
N ALA A 46 5.64 10.48 3.26
CA ALA A 46 4.24 10.55 2.85
C ALA A 46 3.64 9.14 2.90
N VAL A 47 2.47 9.01 3.53
CA VAL A 47 1.78 7.73 3.71
C VAL A 47 0.40 7.82 3.08
N PHE A 48 0.09 6.88 2.21
CA PHE A 48 -1.26 6.65 1.67
C PHE A 48 -1.77 5.31 2.17
N GLU A 49 -2.92 5.32 2.82
CA GLU A 49 -3.60 4.14 3.36
C GLU A 49 -5.03 4.08 2.88
N ALA A 50 -5.48 2.89 2.49
CA ALA A 50 -6.86 2.61 2.13
C ALA A 50 -7.28 1.28 2.77
N THR A 51 -8.50 1.25 3.32
CA THR A 51 -9.08 0.03 3.87
C THR A 51 -10.51 -0.10 3.37
N TYR A 52 -10.86 -1.29 2.86
CA TYR A 52 -12.18 -1.54 2.29
C TYR A 52 -12.57 -3.02 2.40
N LEU A 53 -13.86 -3.30 2.24
CA LEU A 53 -14.37 -4.66 2.30
C LEU A 53 -14.11 -5.40 0.98
N PRO A 54 -13.90 -6.73 1.01
CA PRO A 54 -13.71 -7.53 -0.21
C PRO A 54 -14.86 -7.44 -1.22
N LYS A 55 -16.11 -7.25 -0.74
CA LYS A 55 -17.28 -7.03 -1.61
C LYS A 55 -17.14 -5.78 -2.50
N ASP A 56 -16.36 -4.80 -2.05
CA ASP A 56 -16.16 -3.51 -2.70
C ASP A 56 -14.90 -3.49 -3.57
N LYS A 57 -14.12 -4.59 -3.56
CA LYS A 57 -12.80 -4.70 -4.20
C LYS A 57 -12.79 -4.23 -5.65
N LYS A 58 -13.80 -4.62 -6.44
CA LYS A 58 -13.82 -4.34 -7.89
C LYS A 58 -13.75 -2.85 -8.22
N PHE A 59 -14.46 -2.00 -7.47
CA PHE A 59 -14.42 -0.55 -7.70
C PHE A 59 -13.34 0.15 -6.86
N MET A 60 -13.12 -0.31 -5.62
CA MET A 60 -12.09 0.26 -4.74
C MET A 60 -10.68 0.07 -5.29
N ASP A 61 -10.38 -1.08 -5.89
CA ASP A 61 -9.06 -1.32 -6.51
C ASP A 61 -8.78 -0.31 -7.63
N SER A 62 -9.79 0.07 -8.41
CA SER A 62 -9.63 1.10 -9.46
C SER A 62 -9.29 2.46 -8.85
N ILE A 63 -9.97 2.84 -7.77
CA ILE A 63 -9.72 4.11 -7.07
C ILE A 63 -8.32 4.11 -6.46
N VAL A 64 -7.96 3.05 -5.73
CA VAL A 64 -6.64 2.89 -5.11
C VAL A 64 -5.54 2.96 -6.17
N ASN A 65 -5.72 2.30 -7.31
CA ASN A 65 -4.74 2.33 -8.39
C ASN A 65 -4.51 3.75 -8.94
N GLU A 66 -5.58 4.51 -9.20
CA GLU A 66 -5.47 5.90 -9.68
C GLU A 66 -4.85 6.83 -8.62
N MET A 67 -5.20 6.65 -7.35
CA MET A 67 -4.59 7.38 -6.23
C MET A 67 -3.10 7.07 -6.14
N VAL A 68 -2.70 5.80 -6.27
CA VAL A 68 -1.30 5.37 -6.18
C VAL A 68 -0.44 5.89 -7.33
N LYS A 69 -1.00 5.97 -8.54
CA LYS A 69 -0.33 6.58 -9.70
C LYS A 69 -0.12 8.08 -9.51
N SER A 70 -1.09 8.75 -8.88
CA SER A 70 -1.04 10.18 -8.57
C SER A 70 -0.16 10.48 -7.34
N PHE A 71 -0.01 9.53 -6.42
CA PHE A 71 0.79 9.67 -5.20
C PHE A 71 2.28 9.54 -5.50
N LYS A 72 2.90 10.67 -5.79
CA LYS A 72 4.35 10.86 -6.02
C LYS A 72 4.80 12.09 -5.22
N ILE A 73 6.00 12.03 -4.65
CA ILE A 73 6.68 13.22 -4.14
C ILE A 73 7.40 13.84 -5.35
N ILE A 74 7.08 15.10 -5.65
CA ILE A 74 7.64 15.88 -6.78
C ILE A 74 9.00 16.42 -6.37
#